data_AF-A0A7W7GBA0-F1
#
_entry.id   AF-A0A7W7GBA0-F1
#
_cell.length_a   1.000
_cell.length_b   1.000
_cell.length_c   1.000
_cell.angle_alpha   90.00
_cell.angle_beta   90.00
_cell.angle_gamma   90.00
#
_symmetry.space_group_name_H-M   'P 1'
#
loop_
_entity.id
_entity.type
_entity.pdbx_description
1 polymer ?
#
loop_
_entity_poly.entity_id
_entity_poly.type
_entity_poly.pdbx_seq_one_letter_code
_entity_poly.pdbx_strand_id
1 'polypeptide(L)'
;MAPVRPSAARIARLAALAAAHDAWVAERLPGAEFRPEGRRPGSDYNQHYLDVNPSADAEDDFQRRARQAMGLDPQTGRRPS
;
A
#
# COMPACT_ATOMS: atom_id res chain seq x y z
N MET A 1 14.56 22.64 14.50
CA MET A 1 13.28 22.80 13.80
C MET A 1 12.31 21.80 14.41
N ALA A 2 11.18 22.24 14.99
CA ALA A 2 10.21 21.33 15.59
C ALA A 2 9.38 20.63 14.50
N PRO A 3 8.98 19.36 14.68
CA PRO A 3 8.13 18.67 13.72
C PRO A 3 6.77 19.38 13.62
N VAL A 4 6.35 19.71 12.39
CA VAL A 4 5.05 20.34 12.13
C VAL A 4 4.01 19.25 11.90
N ARG A 5 2.90 19.32 12.66
CA ARG A 5 1.80 18.38 12.50
C ARG A 5 1.15 18.56 11.11
N PRO A 6 0.88 17.47 10.37
CA PRO A 6 0.11 17.54 9.13
C PRO A 6 -1.28 18.15 9.32
N SER A 7 -1.82 18.78 8.27
CA SER A 7 -3.20 19.28 8.27
C SER A 7 -4.21 18.15 8.46
N ALA A 8 -5.39 18.45 9.02
CA ALA A 8 -6.46 17.47 9.20
C ALA A 8 -6.84 16.76 7.89
N ALA A 9 -6.89 17.50 6.77
CA ALA A 9 -7.16 16.95 5.45
C ALA A 9 -6.05 16.01 4.94
N ARG A 10 -4.79 16.21 5.36
CA ARG A 10 -3.70 15.28 5.06
C ARG A 10 -3.79 14.03 5.93
N ILE A 11 -4.12 14.18 7.21
CA ILE A 11 -4.35 13.05 8.12
C ILE A 11 -5.48 12.16 7.60
N ALA A 12 -6.61 12.75 7.18
CA ALA A 12 -7.74 11.99 6.64
C ALA A 12 -7.38 11.18 5.38
N ARG A 13 -6.60 11.76 4.45
CA ARG A 13 -6.12 11.05 3.26
C ARG A 13 -5.18 9.88 3.61
N LEU A 14 -4.28 10.09 4.58
CA LEU A 14 -3.38 9.03 5.03
C LEU A 14 -4.15 7.88 5.70
N ALA A 15 -5.19 8.20 6.49
CA ALA A 15 -6.07 7.19 7.05
C ALA A 15 -6.84 6.42 5.97
N ALA A 16 -7.34 7.10 4.95
CA ALA A 16 -8.00 6.47 3.81
C ALA A 16 -7.04 5.57 3.02
N LEU A 17 -5.79 5.99 2.83
CA LEU A 17 -4.75 5.18 2.18
C LEU A 17 -4.43 3.92 2.99
N ALA A 18 -4.30 4.03 4.31
CA ALA A 18 -4.08 2.89 5.18
C ALA A 18 -5.25 1.89 5.09
N ALA A 19 -6.49 2.36 5.15
CA ALA A 19 -7.67 1.50 5.01
C ALA A 19 -7.73 0.81 3.63
N ALA A 20 -7.37 1.51 2.56
CA ALA A 20 -7.30 0.92 1.22
C ALA A 20 -6.22 -0.17 1.13
N HIS A 21 -5.07 0.02 1.77
CA HIS A 21 -4.03 -0.99 1.87
C HIS A 21 -4.48 -2.21 2.66
N ASP A 22 -5.10 -2.02 3.82
CA ASP A 22 -5.57 -3.12 4.66
C ASP A 22 -6.62 -3.99 3.94
N ALA A 23 -7.56 -3.35 3.23
CA ALA A 23 -8.55 -4.04 2.41
C ALA A 23 -7.89 -4.82 1.27
N TRP A 24 -6.95 -4.20 0.55
CA TRP A 24 -6.23 -4.85 -0.53
C TRP A 24 -5.42 -6.07 -0.02
N VAL A 25 -4.72 -5.95 1.11
CA VAL A 25 -3.99 -7.06 1.72
C VAL A 25 -4.96 -8.18 2.09
N ALA A 26 -6.06 -7.88 2.77
CA ALA A 26 -7.04 -8.88 3.17
C ALA A 26 -7.64 -9.64 1.97
N GLU A 27 -7.88 -8.96 0.85
CA GLU A 27 -8.36 -9.57 -0.40
C GLU A 27 -7.33 -10.50 -1.06
N ARG A 28 -6.03 -10.16 -0.98
CA ARG A 28 -4.97 -10.87 -1.73
C ARG A 28 -4.21 -11.90 -0.91
N LEU A 29 -4.22 -11.75 0.41
CA LEU A 29 -3.51 -12.63 1.32
C LEU A 29 -3.87 -14.12 1.15
N PRO A 30 -5.14 -14.52 0.94
CA PRO A 30 -5.48 -15.93 0.73
C PRO A 30 -4.87 -16.56 -0.53
N GLY A 31 -4.55 -15.75 -1.55
CA GLY A 31 -3.93 -16.20 -2.80
C GLY A 31 -2.43 -15.95 -2.87
N ALA A 32 -1.82 -15.49 -1.79
CA ALA A 32 -0.41 -15.15 -1.73
C ALA A 32 0.45 -16.41 -1.55
N GLU A 33 1.41 -16.63 -2.43
CA GLU A 33 2.41 -17.67 -2.25
C GLU A 33 3.51 -17.18 -1.30
N PHE A 34 3.76 -17.90 -0.21
CA PHE A 34 4.95 -17.68 0.60
C PHE A 34 6.18 -18.23 -0.12
N ARG A 35 7.18 -17.37 -0.39
CA ARG A 35 8.42 -17.72 -1.09
C ARG A 35 9.65 -17.57 -0.18
N PRO A 36 10.04 -18.62 0.55
CA PRO A 36 11.16 -18.54 1.50
C PRO A 36 12.53 -18.35 0.83
N GLU A 37 12.63 -18.51 -0.49
CA GLU A 37 13.88 -18.45 -1.25
C GLU A 37 14.46 -17.02 -1.32
N GLY A 38 13.65 -15.99 -1.10
CA GLY A 38 14.07 -14.58 -1.04
C GLY A 38 14.73 -14.16 0.27
N ARG A 39 14.73 -15.04 1.28
CA ARG A 39 15.24 -14.75 2.62
C ARG A 39 16.74 -14.50 2.62
N ARG A 40 17.16 -13.32 3.07
CA ARG A 40 18.59 -13.05 3.33
C ARG A 40 19.07 -13.86 4.55
N PRO A 41 20.18 -14.61 4.45
CA PRO A 41 20.75 -15.36 5.58
C PRO A 41 21.05 -14.44 6.78
N GLY A 42 20.69 -14.88 7.99
CA GLY A 42 20.96 -14.13 9.23
C GLY A 42 20.01 -12.97 9.53
N SER A 43 18.98 -12.76 8.70
CA SER A 43 17.99 -11.72 8.94
C SER A 43 16.77 -12.25 9.71
N ASP A 44 16.37 -11.53 10.75
CA ASP A 44 15.07 -11.63 11.43
C ASP A 44 13.98 -10.80 10.71
N TYR A 45 14.38 -9.98 9.73
CA TYR A 45 13.56 -9.09 8.90
C TYR A 45 12.68 -9.83 7.88
N ASN A 46 12.12 -10.99 8.26
CA ASN A 46 11.34 -11.87 7.38
C ASN A 46 9.85 -11.98 7.77
N GLN A 47 9.27 -11.01 8.46
CA GLN A 47 7.91 -11.18 8.98
C GLN A 47 6.91 -10.03 8.77
N HIS A 48 7.30 -8.89 8.21
CA HIS A 48 6.35 -7.77 8.11
C HIS A 48 5.56 -7.69 6.82
N TYR A 49 6.04 -8.35 5.78
CA TYR A 49 5.24 -8.61 4.61
C TYR A 49 5.29 -10.12 4.49
N LEU A 50 4.15 -10.78 4.63
CA LEU A 50 3.93 -11.89 3.72
C LEU A 50 4.39 -11.35 2.37
N ASP A 51 5.41 -11.96 1.77
CA ASP A 51 5.78 -11.69 0.39
C ASP A 51 4.60 -12.15 -0.48
N VAL A 52 3.44 -11.49 -0.33
CA VAL A 52 2.51 -11.26 -1.42
C VAL A 52 3.42 -10.65 -2.46
N ASN A 53 3.87 -11.50 -3.38
CA ASN A 53 4.35 -11.06 -4.67
C ASN A 53 3.07 -10.97 -5.51
N PRO A 54 2.30 -9.88 -5.38
CA PRO A 54 1.06 -9.74 -6.15
C PRO A 54 1.41 -9.82 -7.64
N SER A 55 0.48 -10.31 -8.45
CA SER A 55 0.63 -10.14 -9.89
C SER A 55 0.72 -8.64 -10.23
N ALA A 56 1.31 -8.31 -11.38
CA ALA A 56 1.36 -6.92 -11.85
C ALA A 56 -0.03 -6.26 -11.85
N ASP A 57 -1.07 -6.99 -12.26
CA ASP A 57 -2.46 -6.51 -12.24
C ASP A 57 -2.97 -6.17 -10.83
N ALA A 58 -2.51 -6.91 -9.83
CA ALA A 58 -2.87 -6.70 -8.43
C ALA A 58 -2.16 -5.49 -7.83
N GLU A 59 -0.92 -5.23 -8.25
CA GLU A 59 -0.20 -4.00 -7.91
C GLU A 59 -0.84 -2.79 -8.59
N ASP A 60 -1.17 -2.88 -9.88
CA ASP A 60 -1.88 -1.83 -10.61
C ASP A 60 -3.23 -1.49 -9.98
N ASP A 61 -3.94 -2.50 -9.47
CA ASP A 61 -5.18 -2.30 -8.73
C ASP A 61 -4.97 -1.54 -7.42
N PHE A 62 -3.94 -1.89 -6.65
CA PHE A 62 -3.59 -1.14 -5.46
C PHE A 62 -3.26 0.32 -5.80
N GLN A 63 -2.46 0.56 -6.84
CA GLN A 63 -2.08 1.91 -7.25
C GLN A 63 -3.29 2.77 -7.63
N ARG A 64 -4.31 2.21 -8.30
CA ARG A 64 -5.56 2.93 -8.60
C ARG A 64 -6.32 3.29 -7.32
N ARG A 65 -6.49 2.35 -6.39
CA ARG A 65 -7.17 2.57 -5.10
C ARG A 65 -6.44 3.60 -4.23
N ALA A 66 -5.11 3.53 -4.19
CA ALA A 66 -4.26 4.47 -3.45
C ALA A 66 -4.38 5.90 -4.00
N ARG A 67 -4.39 6.07 -5.33
CA ARG A 67 -4.60 7.38 -5.98
C ARG A 67 -5.97 7.96 -5.62
N GLN A 68 -7.03 7.15 -5.69
CA GLN A 68 -8.37 7.56 -5.27
C GLN A 68 -8.41 8.01 -3.80
N ALA A 69 -7.83 7.24 -2.88
CA ALA A 69 -7.77 7.58 -1.46
C ALA A 69 -7.04 8.91 -1.19
N MET A 70 -6.06 9.24 -2.04
CA MET A 70 -5.32 10.49 -1.97
C MET A 70 -6.03 11.67 -2.65
N GLY A 71 -7.19 11.45 -3.29
CA GLY A 71 -7.92 12.45 -4.06
C GLY A 71 -7.23 12.79 -5.38
N LEU A 72 -6.53 11.82 -5.97
CA LEU A 72 -5.89 11.92 -7.28
C LEU A 72 -6.73 11.17 -8.32
N ASP A 73 -6.52 11.53 -9.58
CA ASP A 73 -7.03 10.78 -10.71
C ASP A 73 -6.50 9.33 -10.66
N PRO A 74 -7.37 8.31 -10.75
CA PRO A 74 -6.97 6.91 -10.55
C PRO A 74 -5.99 6.41 -11.62
N GLN A 75 -6.10 6.93 -12.84
CA GLN A 75 -5.34 6.46 -14.00
C GLN A 75 -4.01 7.18 -14.13
N THR A 76 -4.00 8.48 -13.89
CA THR A 76 -2.86 9.37 -14.17
C THR A 76 -2.14 9.85 -12.92
N GLY A 77 -2.75 9.71 -11.73
CA GLY A 77 -2.20 10.20 -10.46
C GLY A 77 -2.17 11.73 -10.35
N ARG A 78 -2.78 12.46 -11.29
CA ARG A 78 -2.83 13.93 -11.28
C ARG A 78 -3.95 14.42 -10.36
N ARG A 79 -3.82 15.63 -9.83
CA ARG A 79 -4.93 16.28 -9.13
C ARG A 79 -5.97 16.73 -10.16
N PRO A 80 -7.28 16.50 -9.92
CA PRO A 80 -8.32 17.07 -10.76
C PRO A 80 -8.28 18.60 -10.64
N SER A 81 -8.39 19.27 -11.79
CA SER A 81 -8.41 20.74 -11.93
C SER A 81 -9.62 21.38 -11.28
#